data_AF-A0A7J2XA53-F1
#
_entry.id   AF-A0A7J2XA53-F1
#
_cell.length_a   1.000
_cell.length_b   1.000
_cell.length_c   1.000
_cell.angle_alpha   90.00
_cell.angle_beta   90.00
_cell.angle_gamma   90.00
#
_symmetry.space_group_name_H-M   'P 1'
#
loop_
_entity.id
_entity.type
_entity.pdbx_description
1 polymer ?
#
loop_
_entity_poly.entity_id
_entity_poly.type
_entity_poly.pdbx_seq_one_letter_code
_entity_poly.pdbx_strand_id
1 'polypeptide(L)'
;MAKKLSTITPYLTAYHKGILFARSDFAFAPDDNALTRDLKRCPGYYSPMRNPRLAEPLCKHVFDKIHKPLNALLAKLAGIPLNDLRHLRDYYKDNPVYIAVVGDAIMLPQIVYQNYMEPLDEKEPIAYTGGGTPSDFIYGDIDPIPYDWSNLANDTFSYYPYQENIVGRIIGWDVQDVSALINRVIFYYDIINKLGDWKDTAANLVGGGQDFQRPPIRYFIFGTLLHLTPRGEPMKYWTGYGEVFLKRTEEVVLKPMGFKVLSAYDTEAALVGFTDNALEKIKKSCLLNRLLFFKGYIKKLVGQDVVKGKEYVERSNLIWLNAHGNQHVFMAPGPYLVAAGLGGPILHRILLQIVPNVMGGFLGPGYHLVNLGEYSTRNVENLNLGPSLVWIESCVVGRMEGVYPTESGFQAFLHAGAAAVIASSTGSNIAGGYLEPKKHRYDLPWTVWRAYLNTTRNMKKGIYPDSHFGYLIFEEMCKGLMKNATVGLAFRNAKNAYLPKDANWTLWWNPPLGENLKDIYSKEMSKSKKDRMLKAKYISFQEYALYGDPAFNPYIPGEAS
;
A
#
# COMPACT_ATOMS: atom_id res chain seq x y z
N MET A 1 13.35 -2.53 -39.92
CA MET A 1 13.25 -2.27 -38.47
C MET A 1 12.17 -1.23 -38.23
N ALA A 2 11.04 -1.62 -37.64
CA ALA A 2 9.92 -0.71 -37.39
C ALA A 2 10.28 0.26 -36.25
N LYS A 3 10.64 1.50 -36.59
CA LYS A 3 11.21 2.51 -35.68
C LYS A 3 10.25 3.09 -34.62
N LYS A 4 9.12 2.44 -34.31
CA LYS A 4 8.07 2.97 -33.42
C LYS A 4 7.31 1.92 -32.60
N LEU A 5 7.79 0.68 -32.55
CA LEU A 5 7.16 -0.37 -31.75
C LEU A 5 7.97 -0.61 -30.47
N SER A 6 7.28 -0.83 -29.35
CA SER A 6 7.92 -1.32 -28.12
C SER A 6 8.68 -2.61 -28.43
N THR A 7 9.90 -2.73 -27.91
CA THR A 7 10.69 -3.97 -28.02
C THR A 7 10.21 -5.05 -27.05
N ILE A 8 9.29 -4.71 -26.15
CA ILE A 8 8.85 -5.58 -25.05
C ILE A 8 7.46 -6.14 -25.31
N THR A 9 6.50 -5.27 -25.67
CA THR A 9 5.09 -5.67 -25.75
C THR A 9 4.83 -6.80 -26.75
N PRO A 10 5.52 -6.92 -27.91
CA PRO A 10 5.30 -8.04 -28.82
C PRO A 10 5.60 -9.41 -28.21
N TYR A 11 6.59 -9.52 -27.31
CA TYR A 11 6.94 -10.78 -26.66
C TYR A 11 5.83 -11.24 -25.71
N LEU A 12 5.35 -10.33 -24.87
CA LEU A 12 4.25 -10.62 -23.95
C LEU A 12 2.97 -10.95 -24.70
N THR A 13 2.66 -10.19 -25.76
CA THR A 13 1.51 -10.47 -26.63
C THR A 13 1.62 -11.84 -27.30
N ALA A 14 2.81 -12.21 -27.81
CA ALA A 14 3.01 -13.51 -28.44
C ALA A 14 2.88 -14.67 -27.44
N TYR A 15 3.48 -14.53 -26.25
CA TYR A 15 3.43 -15.54 -25.18
C TYR A 15 1.98 -15.85 -24.76
N HIS A 16 1.19 -14.80 -24.52
CA HIS A 16 -0.21 -14.93 -24.12
C HIS A 16 -1.19 -15.10 -25.29
N LYS A 17 -0.69 -15.13 -26.54
CA LYS A 17 -1.50 -15.14 -27.78
C LYS A 17 -2.55 -14.02 -27.79
N GLY A 18 -2.17 -12.85 -27.26
CA GLY A 18 -3.05 -11.72 -27.02
C GLY A 18 -3.11 -10.73 -28.19
N ILE A 19 -3.63 -9.53 -27.88
CA ILE A 19 -3.73 -8.40 -28.80
C ILE A 19 -2.85 -7.27 -28.27
N LEU A 20 -2.05 -6.66 -29.16
CA LEU A 20 -1.35 -5.42 -28.86
C LEU A 20 -2.24 -4.23 -29.26
N PHE A 21 -2.71 -3.47 -28.28
CA PHE A 21 -3.43 -2.23 -28.51
C PHE A 21 -2.58 -1.04 -28.09
N ALA A 22 -2.03 -0.32 -29.08
CA ALA A 22 -1.13 0.79 -28.84
C ALA A 22 -1.47 1.98 -29.75
N ARG A 23 -1.49 3.18 -29.17
CA ARG A 23 -1.67 4.44 -29.87
C ARG A 23 -0.80 5.52 -29.23
N SER A 24 -0.21 6.40 -30.04
CA SER A 24 0.64 7.48 -29.53
C SER A 24 -0.13 8.52 -28.73
N ASP A 25 -1.45 8.64 -28.95
CA ASP A 25 -2.31 9.60 -28.25
C ASP A 25 -2.86 9.07 -26.92
N PHE A 26 -2.41 7.90 -26.45
CA PHE A 26 -2.64 7.45 -25.08
C PHE A 26 -1.80 8.24 -24.07
N ALA A 27 -0.58 8.64 -24.46
CA ALA A 27 0.29 9.41 -23.58
C ALA A 27 -0.34 10.76 -23.23
N PHE A 28 -0.24 11.14 -21.95
CA PHE A 28 -0.65 12.46 -21.48
C PHE A 28 0.59 13.24 -21.08
N ALA A 29 1.06 14.08 -22.00
CA ALA A 29 2.18 14.99 -21.81
C ALA A 29 1.66 16.43 -21.90
N PRO A 30 1.06 16.97 -20.82
CA PRO A 30 0.46 18.29 -20.84
C PRO A 30 1.54 19.38 -20.93
N ASP A 31 1.25 20.43 -21.67
CA ASP A 31 1.99 21.69 -21.64
C ASP A 31 1.21 22.75 -20.84
N ASP A 32 1.74 23.97 -20.77
CA ASP A 32 1.09 25.09 -20.08
C ASP A 32 -0.26 25.51 -20.71
N ASN A 33 -0.64 24.92 -21.84
CA ASN A 33 -1.89 25.18 -22.54
C ASN A 33 -2.97 24.13 -22.25
N ALA A 34 -2.69 23.11 -21.42
CA ALA A 34 -3.72 22.18 -20.96
C ALA A 34 -4.87 22.93 -20.28
N LEU A 35 -6.11 22.66 -20.70
CA LEU A 35 -7.30 23.37 -20.26
C LEU A 35 -8.19 22.51 -19.36
N THR A 36 -8.67 23.09 -18.28
CA THR A 36 -9.81 22.57 -17.51
C THR A 36 -11.11 22.71 -18.31
N ARG A 37 -12.21 22.12 -17.83
CA ARG A 37 -13.53 22.28 -18.46
C ARG A 37 -13.99 23.74 -18.52
N ASP A 38 -13.59 24.54 -17.54
CA ASP A 38 -13.88 25.98 -17.47
C ASP A 38 -12.91 26.83 -18.33
N LEU A 39 -12.18 26.21 -19.26
CA LEU A 39 -11.22 26.86 -20.17
C LEU A 39 -10.07 27.58 -19.46
N LYS A 40 -9.74 27.16 -18.24
CA LYS A 40 -8.60 27.72 -17.50
C LYS A 40 -7.34 26.91 -17.82
N ARG A 41 -6.25 27.61 -18.13
CA ARG A 41 -4.93 27.00 -18.35
C ARG A 41 -4.36 26.40 -17.07
N CYS A 42 -3.61 25.31 -17.19
CA CYS A 42 -2.97 24.59 -16.08
C CYS A 42 -1.43 24.69 -16.13
N PRO A 43 -0.83 25.90 -16.06
CA PRO A 43 0.61 26.04 -16.19
C PRO A 43 1.37 25.41 -15.02
N GLY A 44 2.64 25.05 -15.24
CA GLY A 44 3.55 24.58 -14.20
C GLY A 44 3.93 23.11 -14.33
N TYR A 45 3.96 22.37 -13.21
CA TYR A 45 4.35 20.96 -13.22
C TYR A 45 3.41 20.13 -14.12
N TYR A 46 3.99 19.22 -14.91
CA TYR A 46 3.27 18.38 -15.87
C TYR A 46 2.49 17.22 -15.24
N SER A 47 2.56 17.04 -13.92
CA SER A 47 1.95 15.92 -13.20
C SER A 47 0.88 16.40 -12.21
N PRO A 48 -0.28 15.70 -12.10
CA PRO A 48 -1.33 16.03 -11.15
C PRO A 48 -0.86 15.98 -9.69
N MET A 49 0.18 15.19 -9.39
CA MET A 49 0.82 15.12 -8.07
C MET A 49 1.25 16.50 -7.55
N ARG A 50 1.81 17.34 -8.44
CA ARG A 50 2.35 18.67 -8.09
C ARG A 50 1.49 19.81 -8.65
N ASN A 51 0.58 19.52 -9.57
CA ASN A 51 -0.33 20.47 -10.19
C ASN A 51 -1.75 19.89 -10.19
N PRO A 52 -2.51 20.03 -9.08
CA PRO A 52 -3.85 19.44 -8.94
C PRO A 52 -4.84 19.83 -10.05
N ARG A 53 -4.61 20.97 -10.72
CA ARG A 53 -5.43 21.45 -11.85
C ARG A 53 -5.40 20.52 -13.05
N LEU A 54 -4.33 19.74 -13.19
CA LEU A 54 -4.20 18.76 -14.27
C LEU A 54 -5.06 17.50 -14.06
N ALA A 55 -5.62 17.28 -12.87
CA ALA A 55 -6.40 16.07 -12.61
C ALA A 55 -7.64 15.97 -13.52
N GLU A 56 -8.41 17.05 -13.69
CA GLU A 56 -9.57 17.04 -14.60
C GLU A 56 -9.19 16.75 -16.06
N PRO A 57 -8.26 17.49 -16.71
CA PRO A 57 -7.89 17.20 -18.09
C PRO A 57 -7.24 15.82 -18.27
N LEU A 58 -6.48 15.34 -17.28
CA LEU A 58 -5.92 13.97 -17.27
C LEU A 58 -7.03 12.91 -17.22
N CYS A 59 -7.96 13.00 -16.27
CA CYS A 59 -9.07 12.05 -16.16
C CYS A 59 -9.95 12.05 -17.41
N LYS A 60 -10.20 13.23 -18.00
CA LYS A 60 -10.88 13.35 -19.29
C LYS A 60 -10.10 12.68 -20.42
N HIS A 61 -8.78 12.87 -20.47
CA HIS A 61 -7.91 12.24 -21.47
C HIS A 61 -7.93 10.72 -21.36
N VAL A 62 -7.78 10.17 -20.16
CA VAL A 62 -7.88 8.71 -19.90
C VAL A 62 -9.22 8.17 -20.41
N PHE A 63 -10.32 8.85 -20.08
CA PHE A 63 -11.66 8.42 -20.47
C PHE A 63 -11.85 8.45 -22.00
N ASP A 64 -11.51 9.57 -22.64
CA ASP A 64 -11.79 9.80 -24.06
C ASP A 64 -10.80 9.11 -25.01
N LYS A 65 -9.52 9.07 -24.64
CA LYS A 65 -8.44 8.57 -25.50
C LYS A 65 -8.13 7.11 -25.28
N ILE A 66 -8.42 6.55 -24.10
CA ILE A 66 -8.05 5.18 -23.77
C ILE A 66 -9.26 4.32 -23.46
N HIS A 67 -10.06 4.66 -22.45
CA HIS A 67 -11.18 3.83 -21.99
C HIS A 67 -12.26 3.65 -23.08
N LYS A 68 -12.74 4.72 -23.72
CA LYS A 68 -13.71 4.62 -24.83
C LYS A 68 -13.22 3.73 -25.99
N PRO A 69 -12.01 3.93 -26.54
CA PRO A 69 -11.45 3.04 -27.55
C PRO A 69 -11.24 1.59 -27.07
N LEU A 70 -10.87 1.39 -25.81
CA LEU A 70 -10.74 0.06 -25.21
C LEU A 70 -12.09 -0.66 -25.17
N ASN A 71 -13.15 0.00 -24.69
CA ASN A 71 -14.50 -0.56 -24.71
C ASN A 71 -15.00 -0.85 -26.12
N ALA A 72 -14.66 -0.01 -27.11
CA ALA A 72 -14.98 -0.28 -28.51
C ALA A 72 -14.27 -1.54 -29.04
N LEU A 73 -13.01 -1.76 -28.64
CA LEU A 73 -12.27 -2.99 -28.95
C LEU A 73 -12.91 -4.21 -28.28
N LEU A 74 -13.19 -4.12 -26.98
CA LEU A 74 -13.83 -5.19 -26.20
C LEU A 74 -15.22 -5.55 -26.76
N ALA A 75 -16.06 -4.56 -27.06
CA ALA A 75 -17.34 -4.73 -27.73
C ALA A 75 -17.21 -5.50 -29.06
N LYS A 76 -16.23 -5.12 -29.88
CA LYS A 76 -15.94 -5.81 -31.14
C LYS A 76 -15.50 -7.26 -30.93
N LEU A 77 -14.67 -7.54 -29.92
CA LEU A 77 -14.19 -8.89 -29.60
C LEU A 77 -15.33 -9.79 -29.10
N ALA A 78 -16.24 -9.25 -28.29
CA ALA A 78 -17.40 -9.97 -27.79
C ALA A 78 -18.54 -10.10 -28.83
N GLY A 79 -18.49 -9.34 -29.93
CA GLY A 79 -19.60 -9.26 -30.89
C GLY A 79 -20.84 -8.55 -30.33
N ILE A 80 -20.66 -7.70 -29.30
CA ILE A 80 -21.73 -6.96 -28.62
C ILE A 80 -21.70 -5.50 -29.11
N PRO A 81 -22.85 -4.90 -29.47
CA PRO A 81 -22.90 -3.48 -29.83
C PRO A 81 -22.43 -2.57 -28.68
N LEU A 82 -21.57 -1.59 -28.98
CA LEU A 82 -21.02 -0.68 -27.97
C LEU A 82 -22.09 0.15 -27.22
N ASN A 83 -23.24 0.38 -27.85
CA ASN A 83 -24.37 1.07 -27.20
C ASN A 83 -25.15 0.19 -26.21
N ASP A 84 -24.91 -1.13 -26.20
CA ASP A 84 -25.45 -2.07 -25.22
C ASP A 84 -24.42 -2.35 -24.10
N LEU A 85 -24.06 -1.27 -23.38
CA LEU A 85 -23.05 -1.34 -22.32
C LEU A 85 -23.40 -2.31 -21.21
N ARG A 86 -24.69 -2.48 -20.88
CA ARG A 86 -25.12 -3.41 -19.83
C ARG A 86 -24.79 -4.84 -20.21
N HIS A 87 -25.14 -5.26 -21.44
CA HIS A 87 -24.82 -6.59 -21.91
C HIS A 87 -23.30 -6.81 -22.04
N LEU A 88 -22.57 -5.80 -22.53
CA LEU A 88 -21.12 -5.85 -22.60
C LEU A 88 -20.47 -6.07 -21.22
N ARG A 89 -20.94 -5.31 -20.24
CA ARG A 89 -20.52 -5.40 -18.85
C ARG A 89 -20.79 -6.78 -18.27
N ASP A 90 -22.03 -7.28 -18.41
CA ASP A 90 -22.41 -8.58 -17.86
C ASP A 90 -21.63 -9.73 -18.53
N TYR A 91 -21.35 -9.61 -19.84
CA TYR A 91 -20.49 -10.55 -20.54
C TYR A 91 -19.07 -10.59 -19.94
N TYR A 92 -18.41 -9.44 -19.79
CA TYR A 92 -17.03 -9.38 -19.27
C TYR A 92 -16.92 -9.64 -17.76
N LYS A 93 -18.01 -9.44 -17.02
CA LYS A 93 -18.09 -9.88 -15.63
C LYS A 93 -17.83 -11.39 -15.49
N ASP A 94 -18.45 -12.18 -16.37
CA ASP A 94 -18.39 -13.64 -16.37
C ASP A 94 -17.27 -14.20 -17.28
N ASN A 95 -16.82 -13.41 -18.27
CA ASN A 95 -15.76 -13.75 -19.21
C ASN A 95 -14.65 -12.68 -19.19
N PRO A 96 -13.98 -12.46 -18.05
CA PRO A 96 -13.01 -11.40 -17.92
C PRO A 96 -11.78 -11.64 -18.80
N VAL A 97 -11.19 -10.57 -19.32
CA VAL A 97 -9.91 -10.63 -20.04
C VAL A 97 -8.78 -10.01 -19.22
N TYR A 98 -7.56 -10.44 -19.51
CA TYR A 98 -6.33 -9.88 -18.95
C TYR A 98 -5.90 -8.65 -19.75
N ILE A 99 -5.77 -7.52 -19.06
CA ILE A 99 -5.36 -6.23 -19.60
C ILE A 99 -4.05 -5.83 -18.92
N ALA A 100 -2.95 -6.04 -19.64
CA ALA A 100 -1.62 -5.62 -19.20
C ALA A 100 -1.33 -4.20 -19.71
N VAL A 101 -1.19 -3.25 -18.78
CA VAL A 101 -0.81 -1.87 -19.07
C VAL A 101 0.72 -1.79 -19.07
N VAL A 102 1.35 -1.55 -20.22
CA VAL A 102 2.82 -1.58 -20.33
C VAL A 102 3.38 -0.18 -20.50
N GLY A 103 3.91 0.39 -19.41
CA GLY A 103 4.45 1.76 -19.38
C GLY A 103 4.20 2.47 -18.06
N ASP A 104 4.83 3.64 -17.91
CA ASP A 104 4.62 4.53 -16.76
C ASP A 104 3.32 5.35 -16.86
N ALA A 105 3.07 6.20 -15.86
CA ALA A 105 1.90 7.07 -15.79
C ALA A 105 1.91 8.25 -16.79
N ILE A 106 2.99 8.49 -17.52
CA ILE A 106 3.04 9.53 -18.58
C ILE A 106 2.68 8.90 -19.92
N MET A 107 3.19 7.69 -20.20
CA MET A 107 2.85 6.92 -21.39
C MET A 107 1.43 6.38 -21.36
N LEU A 108 1.00 5.86 -20.20
CA LEU A 108 -0.32 5.29 -19.96
C LEU A 108 -0.84 5.79 -18.60
N PRO A 109 -1.50 6.95 -18.55
CA PRO A 109 -1.87 7.62 -17.30
C PRO A 109 -2.86 6.84 -16.43
N GLN A 110 -2.77 6.99 -15.11
CA GLN A 110 -3.80 6.53 -14.19
C GLN A 110 -4.95 7.55 -14.14
N ILE A 111 -6.17 7.11 -13.83
CA ILE A 111 -7.19 8.06 -13.39
C ILE A 111 -6.85 8.49 -11.96
N VAL A 112 -7.05 9.76 -11.61
CA VAL A 112 -6.80 10.25 -10.25
C VAL A 112 -8.14 10.60 -9.61
N TYR A 113 -8.63 9.72 -8.75
CA TYR A 113 -9.86 9.96 -7.99
C TYR A 113 -9.63 11.01 -6.91
N GLN A 114 -10.68 11.77 -6.58
CA GLN A 114 -10.60 12.67 -5.45
C GLN A 114 -10.44 11.87 -4.16
N ASN A 115 -9.53 12.32 -3.31
CA ASN A 115 -9.28 11.69 -2.02
C ASN A 115 -9.72 12.66 -0.91
N TYR A 116 -10.57 12.22 0.01
CA TYR A 116 -11.05 13.13 1.06
C TYR A 116 -10.02 13.34 2.18
N MET A 117 -9.03 12.45 2.31
CA MET A 117 -7.90 12.55 3.26
C MET A 117 -6.74 13.35 2.66
N GLU A 118 -6.44 13.10 1.38
CA GLU A 118 -5.39 13.78 0.62
C GLU A 118 -6.00 14.51 -0.59
N PRO A 119 -6.78 15.58 -0.40
CA PRO A 119 -7.52 16.21 -1.49
C PRO A 119 -6.60 16.79 -2.56
N LEU A 120 -7.08 16.74 -3.81
CA LEU A 120 -6.57 17.58 -4.89
C LEU A 120 -6.98 19.03 -4.60
N ASP A 121 -6.11 19.79 -3.94
CA ASP A 121 -6.33 21.18 -3.54
C ASP A 121 -5.29 22.10 -4.20
N GLU A 122 -5.75 23.11 -4.93
CA GLU A 122 -4.88 24.11 -5.58
C GLU A 122 -4.23 25.10 -4.60
N LYS A 123 -4.90 25.38 -3.47
CA LYS A 123 -4.45 26.38 -2.50
C LYS A 123 -3.42 25.80 -1.54
N GLU A 124 -3.64 24.55 -1.13
CA GLU A 124 -2.77 23.82 -0.22
C GLU A 124 -2.38 22.46 -0.83
N PRO A 125 -1.63 22.45 -1.95
CA PRO A 125 -1.26 21.20 -2.61
C PRO A 125 -0.37 20.38 -1.68
N ILE A 126 -0.65 19.07 -1.61
CA ILE A 126 0.14 18.13 -0.83
C ILE A 126 1.45 17.89 -1.57
N ALA A 127 2.44 18.74 -1.27
CA ALA A 127 3.65 18.82 -2.06
C ALA A 127 4.44 17.50 -2.00
N TYR A 128 4.62 16.89 -0.83
CA TYR A 128 5.51 15.73 -0.70
C TYR A 128 4.91 14.43 -1.25
N THR A 129 3.69 14.07 -0.83
CA THR A 129 3.06 12.81 -1.23
C THR A 129 2.21 12.91 -2.49
N GLY A 130 1.72 14.11 -2.83
CA GLY A 130 0.72 14.38 -3.88
C GLY A 130 -0.72 14.14 -3.40
N GLY A 131 -1.69 14.85 -3.98
CA GLY A 131 -3.12 14.65 -3.68
C GLY A 131 -3.79 13.58 -4.56
N GLY A 132 -5.01 13.17 -4.20
CA GLY A 132 -5.83 12.22 -4.93
C GLY A 132 -5.43 10.75 -4.76
N THR A 133 -6.19 9.87 -5.41
CA THR A 133 -5.94 8.42 -5.45
C THR A 133 -5.74 7.98 -6.91
N PRO A 134 -4.49 7.93 -7.40
CA PRO A 134 -4.18 7.39 -8.72
C PRO A 134 -4.54 5.90 -8.80
N SER A 135 -5.21 5.47 -9.86
CA SER A 135 -5.68 4.08 -10.01
C SER A 135 -5.71 3.61 -11.45
N ASP A 136 -5.45 2.31 -11.64
CA ASP A 136 -5.62 1.60 -12.92
C ASP A 136 -6.99 0.93 -13.06
N PHE A 137 -7.89 1.09 -12.07
CA PHE A 137 -9.23 0.47 -12.05
C PHE A 137 -10.03 0.70 -13.35
N ILE A 138 -9.98 1.93 -13.90
CA ILE A 138 -10.70 2.35 -15.10
C ILE A 138 -10.38 1.52 -16.36
N TYR A 139 -9.23 0.84 -16.39
CA TYR A 139 -8.85 -0.03 -17.51
C TYR A 139 -9.58 -1.36 -17.48
N GLY A 140 -10.10 -1.76 -16.32
CA GLY A 140 -10.83 -3.01 -16.12
C GLY A 140 -12.34 -2.84 -16.07
N ASP A 141 -12.80 -1.62 -15.79
CA ASP A 141 -14.20 -1.22 -15.71
C ASP A 141 -14.80 -1.02 -17.11
N ILE A 142 -16.03 -1.49 -17.34
CA ILE A 142 -16.77 -1.33 -18.60
C ILE A 142 -17.72 -0.13 -18.57
N ASP A 143 -18.32 0.19 -17.43
CA ASP A 143 -19.43 1.14 -17.33
C ASP A 143 -19.26 2.24 -16.27
N PRO A 144 -18.07 2.87 -16.15
CA PRO A 144 -17.87 3.98 -15.23
C PRO A 144 -18.87 5.10 -15.55
N ILE A 145 -19.32 5.82 -14.53
CA ILE A 145 -20.08 7.06 -14.75
C ILE A 145 -19.17 8.03 -15.52
N PRO A 146 -19.56 8.50 -16.72
CA PRO A 146 -18.69 9.32 -17.55
C PRO A 146 -18.23 10.59 -16.82
N TYR A 147 -16.90 10.78 -16.77
CA TYR A 147 -16.28 11.94 -16.13
C TYR A 147 -16.55 12.06 -14.61
N ASP A 148 -16.87 10.96 -13.92
CA ASP A 148 -16.90 10.92 -12.46
C ASP A 148 -15.58 10.38 -11.91
N TRP A 149 -14.77 11.27 -11.36
CA TRP A 149 -13.57 10.95 -10.59
C TRP A 149 -13.71 11.41 -9.14
N SER A 150 -14.95 11.51 -8.62
CA SER A 150 -15.19 11.81 -7.22
C SER A 150 -14.66 10.68 -6.31
N ASN A 151 -14.54 10.97 -5.01
CA ASN A 151 -14.11 9.96 -4.03
C ASN A 151 -15.03 8.74 -3.98
N LEU A 152 -16.31 8.91 -4.30
CA LEU A 152 -17.31 7.85 -4.32
C LEU A 152 -17.73 7.49 -5.75
N ALA A 153 -16.87 7.76 -6.73
CA ALA A 153 -17.12 7.40 -8.12
C ALA A 153 -17.53 5.94 -8.22
N ASN A 154 -18.60 5.70 -8.98
CA ASN A 154 -19.31 4.43 -9.08
C ASN A 154 -19.58 4.08 -10.54
N ASP A 155 -20.17 2.92 -10.78
CA ASP A 155 -20.50 2.46 -12.12
C ASP A 155 -22.00 2.65 -12.39
N THR A 156 -22.37 2.54 -13.66
CA THR A 156 -23.74 2.80 -14.13
C THR A 156 -24.71 1.68 -13.73
N PHE A 157 -24.23 0.44 -13.65
CA PHE A 157 -25.03 -0.76 -13.48
C PHE A 157 -24.72 -1.56 -12.19
N SER A 158 -23.91 -1.00 -11.30
CA SER A 158 -23.53 -1.59 -10.02
C SER A 158 -23.86 -0.64 -8.85
N TYR A 159 -23.99 -1.18 -7.63
CA TYR A 159 -24.18 -0.34 -6.44
C TYR A 159 -22.84 0.12 -5.84
N TYR A 160 -21.81 -0.70 -5.97
CA TYR A 160 -20.42 -0.38 -5.63
C TYR A 160 -19.56 -0.60 -6.86
N PRO A 161 -18.45 0.13 -7.00
CA PRO A 161 -17.49 -0.06 -8.08
C PRO A 161 -17.15 -1.54 -8.29
N TYR A 162 -17.19 -1.97 -9.53
CA TYR A 162 -16.99 -3.35 -9.94
C TYR A 162 -16.05 -3.38 -11.14
N GLN A 163 -14.95 -4.11 -11.00
CA GLN A 163 -13.99 -4.27 -12.09
C GLN A 163 -14.34 -5.53 -12.87
N GLU A 164 -14.84 -5.43 -14.11
CA GLU A 164 -15.12 -6.60 -14.93
C GLU A 164 -13.84 -7.31 -15.33
N ASN A 165 -12.89 -6.61 -15.92
CA ASN A 165 -11.68 -7.18 -16.47
C ASN A 165 -10.50 -7.13 -15.50
N ILE A 166 -9.48 -7.94 -15.80
CA ILE A 166 -8.34 -8.16 -14.92
C ILE A 166 -7.22 -7.22 -15.36
N VAL A 167 -6.73 -6.36 -14.46
CA VAL A 167 -5.75 -5.32 -14.79
C VAL A 167 -4.46 -5.53 -13.99
N GLY A 168 -3.34 -5.39 -14.68
CA GLY A 168 -2.00 -5.30 -14.08
C GLY A 168 -1.11 -4.39 -14.92
N ARG A 169 -0.16 -3.73 -14.28
CA ARG A 169 0.75 -2.79 -14.93
C ARG A 169 2.17 -3.33 -14.95
N ILE A 170 2.74 -3.44 -16.14
CA ILE A 170 4.13 -3.83 -16.35
C ILE A 170 4.97 -2.56 -16.45
N ILE A 171 5.84 -2.38 -15.46
CA ILE A 171 6.70 -1.20 -15.27
C ILE A 171 8.03 -1.65 -14.64
N GLY A 172 9.07 -0.85 -14.83
CA GLY A 172 10.39 -1.04 -14.25
C GLY A 172 11.24 0.20 -14.49
N TRP A 173 12.50 0.17 -14.03
CA TRP A 173 13.40 1.32 -14.16
C TRP A 173 13.71 1.70 -15.60
N ASP A 174 13.82 0.68 -16.44
CA ASP A 174 14.07 0.81 -17.86
C ASP A 174 13.53 -0.43 -18.60
N VAL A 175 13.85 -0.49 -19.89
CA VAL A 175 13.43 -1.59 -20.76
C VAL A 175 14.06 -2.93 -20.39
N GLN A 176 15.27 -2.95 -19.80
CA GLN A 176 15.93 -4.19 -19.37
C GLN A 176 15.25 -4.74 -18.13
N ASP A 177 14.88 -3.87 -17.20
CA ASP A 177 14.17 -4.23 -15.98
C ASP A 177 12.80 -4.83 -16.29
N VAL A 178 12.06 -4.19 -17.21
CA VAL A 178 10.79 -4.74 -17.72
C VAL A 178 10.99 -6.06 -18.46
N SER A 179 12.05 -6.20 -19.26
CA SER A 179 12.37 -7.46 -19.92
C SER A 179 12.65 -8.58 -18.91
N ALA A 180 13.37 -8.28 -17.84
CA ALA A 180 13.66 -9.22 -16.76
C ALA A 180 12.37 -9.63 -16.03
N LEU A 181 11.50 -8.68 -15.71
CA LEU A 181 10.19 -8.93 -15.10
C LEU A 181 9.36 -9.93 -15.92
N ILE A 182 9.25 -9.72 -17.24
CA ILE A 182 8.50 -10.61 -18.13
C ILE A 182 9.15 -12.00 -18.19
N ASN A 183 10.48 -12.08 -18.30
CA ASN A 183 11.19 -13.36 -18.32
C ASN A 183 10.95 -14.16 -17.04
N ARG A 184 10.91 -13.50 -15.87
CA ARG A 184 10.63 -14.16 -14.58
C ARG A 184 9.23 -14.77 -14.55
N VAL A 185 8.25 -14.15 -15.20
CA VAL A 185 6.87 -14.67 -15.31
C VAL A 185 6.80 -15.82 -16.32
N ILE A 186 7.39 -15.68 -17.49
CA ILE A 186 7.37 -16.72 -18.54
C ILE A 186 8.05 -18.01 -18.07
N PHE A 187 9.22 -17.89 -17.45
CA PHE A 187 10.02 -19.03 -16.98
C PHE A 187 9.82 -19.32 -15.49
N TYR A 188 8.72 -18.85 -14.90
CA TYR A 188 8.51 -18.87 -13.45
C TYR A 188 8.72 -20.27 -12.84
N TYR A 189 8.05 -21.30 -13.37
CA TYR A 189 8.17 -22.65 -12.85
C TYR A 189 9.58 -23.25 -13.03
N ASP A 190 10.26 -22.95 -14.14
CA ASP A 190 11.65 -23.36 -14.37
C ASP A 190 12.63 -22.71 -13.39
N ILE A 191 12.34 -21.48 -12.97
CA ILE A 191 13.12 -20.73 -11.99
C ILE A 191 12.87 -21.30 -10.59
N ILE A 192 11.61 -21.31 -10.12
CA ILE A 192 11.31 -21.66 -8.73
C ILE A 192 11.62 -23.12 -8.38
N ASN A 193 11.57 -24.04 -9.36
CA ASN A 193 11.92 -25.44 -9.13
C ASN A 193 13.40 -25.61 -8.75
N LYS A 194 14.26 -24.62 -9.06
CA LYS A 194 15.67 -24.59 -8.67
C LYS A 194 15.91 -23.90 -7.33
N LEU A 195 14.89 -23.26 -6.75
CA LEU A 195 15.00 -22.47 -5.50
C LEU A 195 14.69 -23.29 -4.23
N GLY A 196 14.34 -24.58 -4.36
CA GLY A 196 14.10 -25.47 -3.23
C GLY A 196 12.99 -24.96 -2.29
N ASP A 197 13.22 -25.07 -0.98
CA ASP A 197 12.28 -24.69 0.09
C ASP A 197 11.86 -23.20 0.08
N TRP A 198 12.54 -22.35 -0.70
CA TRP A 198 12.18 -20.94 -0.87
C TRP A 198 10.72 -20.79 -1.32
N LYS A 199 10.27 -21.64 -2.26
CA LYS A 199 8.93 -21.54 -2.84
C LYS A 199 7.81 -21.81 -1.83
N ASP A 200 8.13 -22.57 -0.78
CA ASP A 200 7.20 -22.97 0.29
C ASP A 200 7.21 -22.02 1.47
N THR A 201 7.92 -20.89 1.38
CA THR A 201 8.07 -19.93 2.47
C THR A 201 7.31 -18.63 2.18
N ALA A 202 6.63 -18.10 3.20
CA ALA A 202 5.99 -16.78 3.15
C ALA A 202 6.51 -15.86 4.25
N ALA A 203 6.83 -14.61 3.92
CA ALA A 203 7.21 -13.58 4.88
C ALA A 203 5.99 -12.77 5.31
N ASN A 204 5.84 -12.57 6.61
CA ASN A 204 4.78 -11.77 7.22
C ASN A 204 5.42 -10.73 8.14
N LEU A 205 5.71 -9.54 7.62
CA LEU A 205 6.42 -8.50 8.35
C LEU A 205 5.45 -7.36 8.69
N VAL A 206 5.22 -7.13 9.97
CA VAL A 206 4.36 -6.05 10.46
C VAL A 206 5.19 -5.07 11.27
N GLY A 207 5.30 -3.84 10.79
CA GLY A 207 6.01 -2.76 11.46
C GLY A 207 5.24 -2.16 12.64
N GLY A 208 5.96 -1.47 13.50
CA GLY A 208 5.37 -0.71 14.59
C GLY A 208 4.77 0.61 14.11
N GLY A 209 3.78 1.12 14.84
CA GLY A 209 3.08 2.39 14.53
C GLY A 209 1.79 2.24 13.72
N GLN A 210 1.37 0.99 13.47
CA GLN A 210 0.02 0.64 13.00
C GLN A 210 -1.05 0.87 14.07
N ASP A 211 -0.63 1.02 15.33
CA ASP A 211 -1.48 1.27 16.48
C ASP A 211 -1.79 2.76 16.67
N PHE A 212 -3.07 3.10 16.86
CA PHE A 212 -3.54 4.47 17.01
C PHE A 212 -4.40 4.65 18.26
N GLN A 213 -4.03 5.61 19.10
CA GLN A 213 -4.80 5.97 20.30
C GLN A 213 -5.26 7.43 20.33
N ARG A 214 -6.32 7.66 21.10
CA ARG A 214 -6.91 8.95 21.44
C ARG A 214 -7.02 9.20 22.95
N PRO A 215 -5.92 9.41 23.68
CA PRO A 215 -5.93 9.61 25.12
C PRO A 215 -6.51 10.98 25.55
N PRO A 216 -7.55 11.06 26.40
CA PRO A 216 -8.31 12.30 26.66
C PRO A 216 -7.52 13.34 27.47
N ILE A 217 -6.86 12.92 28.56
CA ILE A 217 -6.03 13.80 29.42
C ILE A 217 -4.94 14.47 28.59
N ARG A 218 -4.42 13.75 27.60
CA ARG A 218 -3.37 14.23 26.73
C ARG A 218 -3.84 15.35 25.81
N TYR A 219 -4.99 15.20 25.15
CA TYR A 219 -5.55 16.28 24.33
C TYR A 219 -5.86 17.52 25.15
N PHE A 220 -6.26 17.34 26.41
CA PHE A 220 -6.45 18.46 27.30
C PHE A 220 -5.12 19.22 27.50
N ILE A 221 -4.03 18.52 27.82
CA ILE A 221 -2.72 19.17 28.05
C ILE A 221 -2.13 19.71 26.75
N PHE A 222 -1.89 18.88 25.74
CA PHE A 222 -1.12 19.28 24.55
C PHE A 222 -1.95 20.04 23.53
N GLY A 223 -3.25 19.76 23.42
CA GLY A 223 -4.13 20.45 22.48
C GLY A 223 -4.85 21.66 23.07
N THR A 224 -5.43 21.53 24.27
CA THR A 224 -6.24 22.60 24.89
C THR A 224 -5.37 23.59 25.68
N LEU A 225 -4.46 23.11 26.52
CA LEU A 225 -3.68 23.96 27.43
C LEU A 225 -2.42 24.55 26.75
N LEU A 226 -1.67 23.73 26.02
CA LEU A 226 -0.38 24.13 25.44
C LEU A 226 -0.44 24.50 23.96
N HIS A 227 -1.55 24.22 23.27
CA HIS A 227 -1.73 24.45 21.82
C HIS A 227 -0.61 23.87 20.92
N LEU A 228 0.02 22.77 21.35
CA LEU A 228 1.12 22.11 20.64
C LEU A 228 0.66 21.11 19.58
N THR A 229 -0.58 20.60 19.69
CA THR A 229 -1.13 19.61 18.76
C THR A 229 -2.58 19.94 18.41
N PRO A 230 -3.02 19.76 17.14
CA PRO A 230 -4.44 19.87 16.79
C PRO A 230 -5.34 19.01 17.68
N ARG A 231 -6.47 19.57 18.12
CA ARG A 231 -7.37 18.90 19.07
C ARG A 231 -8.00 17.67 18.41
N GLY A 232 -7.71 16.47 18.93
CA GLY A 232 -8.29 15.21 18.47
C GLY A 232 -7.39 14.35 17.56
N GLU A 233 -6.27 14.84 17.04
CA GLU A 233 -5.41 14.04 16.16
C GLU A 233 -5.02 12.69 16.80
N PRO A 234 -5.40 11.53 16.23
CA PRO A 234 -5.01 10.22 16.77
C PRO A 234 -3.49 10.08 16.67
N MET A 235 -2.88 9.42 17.64
CA MET A 235 -1.42 9.31 17.69
C MET A 235 -0.99 7.86 17.58
N LYS A 236 0.22 7.65 17.06
CA LYS A 236 0.81 6.33 16.99
C LYS A 236 1.25 5.86 18.37
N TYR A 237 0.48 4.95 18.93
CA TYR A 237 0.71 4.46 20.27
C TYR A 237 0.15 3.06 20.46
N TRP A 238 0.93 2.19 21.11
CA TRP A 238 0.66 0.75 21.18
C TRP A 238 -0.75 0.43 21.69
N THR A 239 -1.51 -0.35 20.94
CA THR A 239 -2.78 -0.98 21.36
C THR A 239 -2.72 -2.51 21.31
N GLY A 240 -1.64 -3.05 20.73
CA GLY A 240 -1.46 -4.47 20.41
C GLY A 240 -2.12 -4.88 19.10
N TYR A 241 -2.67 -3.94 18.31
CA TYR A 241 -3.29 -4.22 17.03
C TYR A 241 -2.31 -4.85 16.05
N GLY A 242 -1.11 -4.27 15.88
CA GLY A 242 -0.09 -4.81 14.97
C GLY A 242 0.34 -6.23 15.32
N GLU A 243 0.56 -6.52 16.61
CA GLU A 243 0.89 -7.87 17.11
C GLU A 243 -0.24 -8.89 16.82
N VAL A 244 -1.48 -8.48 17.06
CA VAL A 244 -2.66 -9.33 16.83
C VAL A 244 -2.82 -9.62 15.34
N PHE A 245 -2.66 -8.63 14.48
CA PHE A 245 -2.83 -8.79 13.03
C PHE A 245 -1.66 -9.55 12.40
N LEU A 246 -0.43 -9.42 12.91
CA LEU A 246 0.67 -10.32 12.55
C LEU A 246 0.26 -11.78 12.76
N LYS A 247 -0.24 -12.11 13.96
CA LYS A 247 -0.65 -13.48 14.30
C LYS A 247 -1.89 -13.94 13.55
N ARG A 248 -2.84 -13.05 13.31
CA ARG A 248 -4.00 -13.35 12.47
C ARG A 248 -3.57 -13.71 11.06
N THR A 249 -2.75 -12.89 10.40
CA THR A 249 -2.29 -13.15 9.02
C THR A 249 -1.50 -14.46 8.95
N GLU A 250 -0.66 -14.74 9.94
CA GLU A 250 0.05 -16.02 10.05
C GLU A 250 -0.92 -17.22 10.12
N GLU A 251 -1.88 -17.20 11.04
CA GLU A 251 -2.69 -18.38 11.40
C GLU A 251 -3.94 -18.57 10.53
N VAL A 252 -4.54 -17.47 10.06
CA VAL A 252 -5.84 -17.48 9.34
C VAL A 252 -5.67 -17.35 7.83
N VAL A 253 -4.53 -16.82 7.37
CA VAL A 253 -4.29 -16.59 5.94
C VAL A 253 -3.15 -17.46 5.43
N LEU A 254 -1.93 -17.25 5.91
CA LEU A 254 -0.73 -17.82 5.27
C LEU A 254 -0.49 -19.31 5.60
N LYS A 255 -0.67 -19.74 6.85
CA LYS A 255 -0.57 -21.18 7.21
C LYS A 255 -1.64 -22.03 6.50
N PRO A 256 -2.91 -21.61 6.41
CA PRO A 256 -3.92 -22.34 5.63
C PRO A 256 -3.59 -22.48 4.14
N MET A 257 -2.80 -21.56 3.57
CA MET A 257 -2.27 -21.69 2.20
C MET A 257 -1.12 -22.71 2.08
N GLY A 258 -0.71 -23.37 3.18
CA GLY A 258 0.36 -24.37 3.18
C GLY A 258 1.78 -23.83 3.32
N PHE A 259 1.97 -22.51 3.50
CA PHE A 259 3.29 -21.90 3.64
C PHE A 259 3.94 -22.16 4.99
N LYS A 260 5.27 -22.28 4.98
CA LYS A 260 6.13 -22.03 6.13
C LYS A 260 6.22 -20.51 6.36
N VAL A 261 5.56 -20.01 7.39
CA VAL A 261 5.47 -18.57 7.64
C VAL A 261 6.64 -18.06 8.48
N LEU A 262 7.33 -17.04 8.00
CA LEU A 262 8.36 -16.27 8.71
C LEU A 262 7.77 -14.92 9.15
N SER A 263 7.40 -14.84 10.43
CA SER A 263 6.78 -13.63 11.00
C SER A 263 7.80 -12.78 11.75
N ALA A 264 7.78 -11.46 11.55
CA ALA A 264 8.57 -10.52 12.34
C ALA A 264 7.74 -9.26 12.66
N TYR A 265 7.96 -8.70 13.86
CA TYR A 265 7.25 -7.52 14.35
C TYR A 265 8.19 -6.35 14.65
N ASP A 266 7.76 -5.13 14.34
CA ASP A 266 8.40 -3.88 14.74
C ASP A 266 9.90 -3.84 14.37
N THR A 267 10.81 -3.85 15.34
CA THR A 267 12.25 -3.82 15.06
C THR A 267 12.79 -5.12 14.48
N GLU A 268 12.17 -6.27 14.75
CA GLU A 268 12.55 -7.54 14.11
C GLU A 268 12.25 -7.50 12.61
N ALA A 269 11.20 -6.78 12.22
CA ALA A 269 10.79 -6.59 10.82
C ALA A 269 11.67 -5.57 10.06
N ALA A 270 12.60 -4.88 10.73
CA ALA A 270 13.56 -4.02 10.06
C ALA A 270 14.38 -4.79 9.02
N LEU A 271 14.89 -4.11 7.99
CA LEU A 271 15.63 -4.76 6.93
C LEU A 271 17.03 -5.21 7.39
N VAL A 272 17.78 -4.30 8.01
CA VAL A 272 19.16 -4.54 8.51
C VAL A 272 19.32 -3.97 9.92
N GLY A 273 19.98 -4.73 10.79
CA GLY A 273 20.31 -4.30 12.16
C GLY A 273 21.75 -3.79 12.30
N PHE A 274 22.04 -3.09 13.40
CA PHE A 274 23.37 -2.55 13.65
C PHE A 274 24.37 -3.64 14.05
N THR A 275 25.58 -3.54 13.49
CA THR A 275 26.73 -4.34 13.92
C THR A 275 27.30 -3.80 15.25
N ASP A 276 28.02 -4.65 15.99
CA ASP A 276 28.70 -4.24 17.22
C ASP A 276 29.70 -3.10 17.01
N ASN A 277 30.35 -3.07 15.85
CA ASN A 277 31.26 -2.02 15.46
C ASN A 277 30.53 -0.70 15.17
N ALA A 278 29.38 -0.75 14.46
CA ALA A 278 28.58 0.44 14.20
C ALA A 278 28.08 1.08 15.50
N LEU A 279 27.56 0.27 16.44
CA LEU A 279 27.13 0.76 17.75
C LEU A 279 28.29 1.32 18.57
N GLU A 280 29.49 0.73 18.45
CA GLU A 280 30.70 1.24 19.12
C GLU A 280 31.11 2.62 18.58
N LYS A 281 31.05 2.81 17.25
CA LYS A 281 31.31 4.10 16.60
C LYS A 281 30.31 5.16 17.07
N ILE A 282 29.01 4.83 17.13
CA ILE A 282 27.97 5.74 17.65
C ILE A 282 28.26 6.10 19.11
N LYS A 283 28.58 5.10 19.96
CA LYS A 283 28.90 5.32 21.37
C LYS A 283 30.07 6.29 21.57
N LYS A 284 31.07 6.24 20.69
CA LYS A 284 32.31 7.03 20.79
C LYS A 284 32.27 8.39 20.09
N SER A 285 31.24 8.67 19.29
CA SER A 285 31.22 9.82 18.37
C SER A 285 31.26 11.18 19.07
N CYS A 286 30.60 11.34 20.21
CA CYS A 286 30.60 12.58 20.97
C CYS A 286 30.43 12.34 22.48
N LEU A 287 30.65 13.37 23.30
CA LEU A 287 30.52 13.29 24.76
C LEU A 287 29.12 12.83 25.18
N LEU A 288 28.07 13.38 24.55
CA LEU A 288 26.68 13.00 24.85
C LEU A 288 26.43 11.51 24.60
N ASN A 289 26.90 10.96 23.48
CA ASN A 289 26.77 9.52 23.22
C ASN A 289 27.58 8.69 24.21
N ARG A 290 28.81 9.12 24.56
CA ARG A 290 29.65 8.43 25.55
C ARG A 290 28.98 8.36 26.92
N LEU A 291 28.17 9.35 27.30
CA LEU A 291 27.44 9.37 28.56
C LEU A 291 26.07 8.68 28.47
N LEU A 292 25.31 8.94 27.42
CA LEU A 292 23.87 8.65 27.38
C LEU A 292 23.47 7.54 26.40
N PHE A 293 24.32 7.14 25.45
CA PHE A 293 23.98 6.06 24.52
C PHE A 293 24.27 4.69 25.13
N PHE A 294 23.26 3.90 25.49
CA PHE A 294 23.46 2.57 26.10
C PHE A 294 23.59 1.49 25.01
N LYS A 295 24.80 1.30 24.47
CA LYS A 295 25.10 0.34 23.38
C LYS A 295 24.47 -1.03 23.58
N GLY A 296 24.66 -1.65 24.75
CA GLY A 296 24.14 -3.00 25.02
C GLY A 296 22.60 -3.07 25.02
N TYR A 297 21.93 -1.96 25.34
CA TYR A 297 20.47 -1.87 25.23
C TYR A 297 20.03 -1.72 23.77
N ILE A 298 20.65 -0.81 23.01
CA ILE A 298 20.32 -0.62 21.59
C ILE A 298 20.60 -1.88 20.76
N LYS A 299 21.67 -2.62 21.07
CA LYS A 299 21.95 -3.93 20.45
C LYS A 299 20.78 -4.91 20.60
N LYS A 300 20.09 -4.90 21.76
CA LYS A 300 18.93 -5.76 22.00
C LYS A 300 17.64 -5.27 21.33
N LEU A 301 17.59 -4.02 20.88
CA LEU A 301 16.42 -3.48 20.20
C LEU A 301 16.53 -3.62 18.68
N VAL A 302 17.69 -3.30 18.12
CA VAL A 302 17.89 -3.18 16.65
C VAL A 302 19.29 -3.66 16.22
N GLY A 303 19.90 -4.58 16.98
CA GLY A 303 21.14 -5.23 16.56
C GLY A 303 20.90 -6.23 15.43
N GLN A 304 21.96 -6.55 14.67
CA GLN A 304 21.91 -7.53 13.57
C GLN A 304 21.36 -8.91 13.99
N ASP A 305 21.50 -9.29 15.26
CA ASP A 305 21.03 -10.58 15.77
C ASP A 305 19.50 -10.60 16.01
N VAL A 306 18.90 -9.41 16.18
CA VAL A 306 17.48 -9.19 16.44
C VAL A 306 16.71 -9.06 15.12
N VAL A 307 17.26 -8.28 14.20
CA VAL A 307 16.62 -7.95 12.93
C VAL A 307 16.58 -9.16 12.00
N LYS A 308 15.44 -9.37 11.32
CA LYS A 308 15.16 -10.53 10.45
C LYS A 308 14.67 -10.18 9.04
N GLY A 309 14.30 -8.92 8.79
CA GLY A 309 13.60 -8.52 7.57
C GLY A 309 14.29 -8.96 6.28
N LYS A 310 15.58 -8.63 6.09
CA LYS A 310 16.35 -9.04 4.89
C LYS A 310 16.31 -10.55 4.66
N GLU A 311 16.62 -11.33 5.70
CA GLU A 311 16.64 -12.78 5.61
C GLU A 311 15.26 -13.32 5.22
N TYR A 312 14.19 -12.79 5.82
CA TYR A 312 12.83 -13.29 5.60
C TYR A 312 12.32 -12.94 4.20
N VAL A 313 12.57 -11.73 3.70
CA VAL A 313 12.13 -11.34 2.34
C VAL A 313 12.90 -12.08 1.25
N GLU A 314 14.22 -12.25 1.38
CA GLU A 314 15.03 -12.96 0.37
C GLU A 314 14.68 -14.46 0.31
N ARG A 315 14.15 -15.03 1.40
CA ARG A 315 13.82 -16.45 1.51
C ARG A 315 12.36 -16.80 1.16
N SER A 316 11.54 -15.84 0.74
CA SER A 316 10.09 -16.03 0.64
C SER A 316 9.53 -15.80 -0.76
N ASN A 317 8.63 -16.69 -1.16
CA ASN A 317 7.86 -16.60 -2.41
C ASN A 317 6.68 -15.63 -2.29
N LEU A 318 5.96 -15.65 -1.16
CA LEU A 318 4.91 -14.68 -0.87
C LEU A 318 5.38 -13.75 0.25
N ILE A 319 5.29 -12.44 0.04
CA ILE A 319 5.77 -11.44 0.99
C ILE A 319 4.64 -10.48 1.32
N TRP A 320 4.20 -10.47 2.57
CA TRP A 320 3.30 -9.47 3.15
C TRP A 320 4.10 -8.49 3.99
N LEU A 321 4.11 -7.21 3.59
CA LEU A 321 4.74 -6.11 4.31
C LEU A 321 3.67 -5.11 4.73
N ASN A 322 3.52 -4.88 6.03
CA ASN A 322 2.65 -3.84 6.56
C ASN A 322 3.44 -2.92 7.48
N ALA A 323 3.62 -1.66 7.10
CA ALA A 323 4.31 -0.64 7.91
C ALA A 323 4.08 0.75 7.33
N HIS A 324 4.90 1.73 7.71
CA HIS A 324 4.80 3.10 7.23
C HIS A 324 5.68 3.32 6.03
N GLY A 325 5.28 4.21 5.13
CA GLY A 325 6.03 4.41 3.92
C GLY A 325 5.63 5.70 3.22
N ASN A 326 6.43 5.98 2.19
CA ASN A 326 6.20 6.97 1.17
C ASN A 326 6.74 6.41 -0.15
N GLN A 327 6.83 7.23 -1.19
CA GLN A 327 7.25 6.78 -2.52
C GLN A 327 8.66 6.19 -2.56
N HIS A 328 9.53 6.53 -1.60
CA HIS A 328 10.96 6.22 -1.62
C HIS A 328 11.38 5.17 -0.59
N VAL A 329 10.59 5.02 0.47
CA VAL A 329 10.98 4.21 1.62
C VAL A 329 9.78 3.63 2.33
N PHE A 330 9.99 2.43 2.88
CA PHE A 330 9.11 1.79 3.84
C PHE A 330 9.87 1.48 5.15
N MET A 331 9.28 1.81 6.28
CA MET A 331 9.87 1.81 7.62
C MET A 331 9.09 0.86 8.53
N ALA A 332 9.71 -0.27 8.86
CA ALA A 332 9.14 -1.23 9.81
C ALA A 332 9.25 -0.81 11.29
N PRO A 333 10.37 -0.21 11.77
CA PRO A 333 10.45 0.22 13.16
C PRO A 333 9.44 1.31 13.52
N GLY A 334 8.74 1.12 14.64
CA GLY A 334 7.71 2.02 15.13
C GLY A 334 8.16 2.94 16.27
N PRO A 335 7.19 3.50 17.02
CA PRO A 335 7.44 4.45 18.11
C PRO A 335 8.39 3.93 19.20
N TYR A 336 8.50 2.60 19.33
CA TYR A 336 9.40 1.95 20.28
C TYR A 336 10.87 2.23 19.97
N LEU A 337 11.31 2.19 18.71
CA LEU A 337 12.69 2.54 18.39
C LEU A 337 12.90 4.06 18.37
N VAL A 338 11.91 4.82 17.95
CA VAL A 338 11.93 6.30 17.89
C VAL A 338 12.19 6.92 19.28
N ALA A 339 11.63 6.34 20.33
CA ALA A 339 11.82 6.80 21.71
C ALA A 339 13.15 6.35 22.36
N ALA A 340 13.95 5.53 21.68
CA ALA A 340 15.21 5.00 22.19
C ALA A 340 16.39 5.97 21.95
N GLY A 341 17.63 5.46 22.05
CA GLY A 341 18.85 6.23 21.74
C GLY A 341 19.35 7.15 22.86
N LEU A 342 18.50 7.54 23.81
CA LEU A 342 18.87 8.33 24.98
C LEU A 342 18.64 7.57 26.29
N GLY A 343 19.72 7.36 27.04
CA GLY A 343 19.72 6.64 28.31
C GLY A 343 19.54 5.13 28.18
N GLY A 344 19.32 4.49 29.33
CA GLY A 344 19.07 3.07 29.44
C GLY A 344 17.58 2.70 29.39
N PRO A 345 17.21 1.46 29.72
CA PRO A 345 15.85 0.95 29.60
C PRO A 345 14.81 1.73 30.42
N ILE A 346 15.19 2.29 31.57
CA ILE A 346 14.28 3.08 32.42
C ILE A 346 13.92 4.39 31.73
N LEU A 347 14.92 5.13 31.22
CA LEU A 347 14.68 6.38 30.51
C LEU A 347 13.91 6.13 29.23
N HIS A 348 14.22 5.06 28.49
CA HIS A 348 13.46 4.69 27.30
C HIS A 348 11.97 4.47 27.62
N ARG A 349 11.62 3.76 28.69
CA ARG A 349 10.20 3.60 29.10
C ARG A 349 9.51 4.93 29.38
N ILE A 350 10.20 5.89 29.99
CA ILE A 350 9.67 7.24 30.23
C ILE A 350 9.48 7.97 28.89
N LEU A 351 10.50 7.97 28.03
CA LEU A 351 10.45 8.62 26.72
C LEU A 351 9.38 8.03 25.82
N LEU A 352 9.12 6.72 25.88
CA LEU A 352 8.04 6.10 25.13
C LEU A 352 6.67 6.68 25.51
N GLN A 353 6.48 7.10 26.77
CA GLN A 353 5.25 7.77 27.22
C GLN A 353 5.21 9.27 26.84
N ILE A 354 6.28 9.87 26.32
CA ILE A 354 6.38 11.32 26.07
C ILE A 354 6.64 11.65 24.60
N VAL A 355 7.61 10.98 23.97
CA VAL A 355 8.14 11.27 22.63
C VAL A 355 7.13 11.02 21.51
N PRO A 356 6.49 9.83 21.39
CA PRO A 356 5.43 9.59 20.38
C PRO A 356 4.26 10.56 20.44
N ASN A 357 4.25 11.27 21.54
CA ASN A 357 3.14 11.86 22.19
C ASN A 357 3.27 13.39 21.96
N VAL A 358 4.48 13.95 22.08
CA VAL A 358 4.81 15.33 21.73
C VAL A 358 5.10 15.48 20.25
N MET A 359 5.70 14.45 19.64
CA MET A 359 6.25 14.53 18.28
C MET A 359 5.53 13.63 17.27
N GLY A 360 4.25 13.31 17.53
CA GLY A 360 3.37 12.62 16.58
C GLY A 360 3.72 11.15 16.27
N GLY A 361 4.58 10.52 17.07
CA GLY A 361 4.86 9.08 16.93
C GLY A 361 6.04 8.72 16.05
N PHE A 362 6.63 9.71 15.38
CA PHE A 362 7.64 9.49 14.34
C PHE A 362 8.97 10.19 14.59
N LEU A 363 9.02 11.17 15.47
CA LEU A 363 10.24 11.91 15.76
C LEU A 363 10.64 11.67 17.21
N GLY A 364 11.94 11.58 17.45
CA GLY A 364 12.49 11.25 18.76
C GLY A 364 14.01 11.05 18.72
N PRO A 365 14.66 10.91 19.89
CA PRO A 365 16.10 10.76 19.97
C PRO A 365 16.62 9.50 19.25
N GLY A 366 15.79 8.48 19.12
CA GLY A 366 16.10 7.24 18.43
C GLY A 366 15.70 7.23 16.96
N TYR A 367 15.11 8.31 16.42
CA TYR A 367 14.64 8.35 15.03
C TYR A 367 15.73 7.91 14.06
N HIS A 368 16.94 8.48 14.12
CA HIS A 368 18.02 8.10 13.20
C HIS A 368 18.48 6.63 13.31
N LEU A 369 18.09 5.91 14.37
CA LEU A 369 18.37 4.47 14.47
C LEU A 369 17.46 3.65 13.54
N VAL A 370 16.32 4.19 13.11
CA VAL A 370 15.43 3.49 12.18
C VAL A 370 16.05 3.41 10.78
N ASN A 371 16.81 4.43 10.38
CA ASN A 371 17.31 4.63 9.00
C ASN A 371 18.10 3.44 8.43
N LEU A 372 18.88 2.74 9.27
CA LEU A 372 19.63 1.57 8.82
C LEU A 372 18.71 0.41 8.41
N GLY A 373 17.58 0.26 9.12
CA GLY A 373 16.62 -0.81 8.96
C GLY A 373 15.49 -0.52 7.98
N GLU A 374 15.58 0.59 7.24
CA GLU A 374 14.56 1.00 6.27
C GLU A 374 14.65 0.19 4.97
N TYR A 375 13.49 -0.09 4.39
CA TYR A 375 13.32 -0.58 3.03
C TYR A 375 13.30 0.63 2.10
N SER A 376 14.43 1.31 1.98
CA SER A 376 14.66 2.38 1.01
C SER A 376 14.97 1.78 -0.35
N THR A 377 14.77 2.54 -1.43
CA THR A 377 15.16 2.11 -2.79
C THR A 377 16.58 1.57 -2.85
N ARG A 378 17.55 2.28 -2.25
CA ARG A 378 18.96 1.87 -2.18
C ARG A 378 19.19 0.57 -1.44
N ASN A 379 18.40 0.28 -0.40
CA ASN A 379 18.57 -0.97 0.33
C ASN A 379 17.85 -2.13 -0.37
N VAL A 380 16.68 -1.87 -0.96
CA VAL A 380 15.84 -2.87 -1.62
C VAL A 380 16.44 -3.31 -2.95
N GLU A 381 17.00 -2.39 -3.75
CA GLU A 381 17.63 -2.73 -5.04
C GLU A 381 18.76 -3.77 -4.92
N ASN A 382 19.36 -3.86 -3.74
CA ASN A 382 20.48 -4.75 -3.41
C ASN A 382 20.03 -6.05 -2.72
N LEU A 383 18.72 -6.34 -2.68
CA LEU A 383 18.19 -7.62 -2.21
C LEU A 383 18.31 -8.67 -3.30
N ASN A 384 18.58 -9.91 -2.90
CA ASN A 384 18.54 -11.05 -3.79
C ASN A 384 17.15 -11.70 -3.74
N LEU A 385 16.15 -11.03 -4.30
CA LEU A 385 14.79 -11.58 -4.33
C LEU A 385 14.67 -12.65 -5.42
N GLY A 386 13.97 -13.73 -5.11
CA GLY A 386 13.41 -14.61 -6.13
C GLY A 386 12.19 -13.96 -6.81
N PRO A 387 11.53 -14.66 -7.75
CA PRO A 387 10.33 -14.16 -8.43
C PRO A 387 9.09 -14.14 -7.51
N SER A 388 9.15 -13.38 -6.41
CA SER A 388 8.11 -13.34 -5.37
C SER A 388 6.87 -12.57 -5.81
N LEU A 389 5.74 -12.89 -5.18
CA LEU A 389 4.59 -12.00 -5.05
C LEU A 389 4.72 -11.15 -3.79
N VAL A 390 4.80 -9.83 -3.93
CA VAL A 390 4.94 -8.89 -2.81
C VAL A 390 3.68 -8.05 -2.65
N TRP A 391 3.14 -7.98 -1.44
CA TRP A 391 2.12 -7.00 -1.07
C TRP A 391 2.70 -6.00 -0.07
N ILE A 392 2.60 -4.72 -0.38
CA ILE A 392 3.04 -3.61 0.46
C ILE A 392 1.82 -2.82 0.93
N GLU A 393 1.38 -3.13 2.15
CA GLU A 393 0.34 -2.42 2.87
C GLU A 393 0.96 -1.19 3.54
N SER A 394 1.09 -0.10 2.77
CA SER A 394 1.70 1.13 3.23
C SER A 394 1.32 2.34 2.40
N CYS A 395 1.37 3.52 3.02
CA CYS A 395 1.03 4.78 2.37
C CYS A 395 1.96 5.09 1.19
N VAL A 396 1.38 5.43 0.04
CA VAL A 396 2.01 6.09 -1.12
C VAL A 396 3.17 5.30 -1.77
N VAL A 397 3.52 4.11 -1.29
CA VAL A 397 4.66 3.33 -1.81
C VAL A 397 4.45 2.95 -3.27
N GLY A 398 3.20 2.69 -3.67
CA GLY A 398 2.81 2.38 -5.04
C GLY A 398 2.61 3.60 -5.93
N ARG A 399 2.94 4.83 -5.51
CA ARG A 399 2.78 6.00 -6.37
C ARG A 399 3.91 6.07 -7.40
N MET A 400 3.56 6.30 -8.66
CA MET A 400 4.54 6.34 -9.77
C MET A 400 4.49 7.64 -10.59
N GLU A 401 3.41 8.40 -10.53
CA GLU A 401 3.28 9.65 -11.29
C GLU A 401 4.24 10.74 -10.79
N GLY A 402 5.10 11.25 -11.67
CA GLY A 402 6.11 12.25 -11.29
C GLY A 402 7.20 11.74 -10.34
N VAL A 403 7.30 10.42 -10.14
CA VAL A 403 8.34 9.76 -9.34
C VAL A 403 9.35 9.14 -10.30
N TYR A 404 10.64 9.44 -10.13
CA TYR A 404 11.68 8.77 -10.92
C TYR A 404 11.68 7.27 -10.60
N PRO A 405 11.80 6.38 -11.60
CA PRO A 405 11.73 4.94 -11.36
C PRO A 405 12.70 4.42 -10.29
N THR A 406 13.95 4.89 -10.30
CA THR A 406 14.98 4.52 -9.31
C THR A 406 14.73 5.05 -7.90
N GLU A 407 13.81 6.01 -7.78
CA GLU A 407 13.36 6.57 -6.51
C GLU A 407 12.03 5.95 -6.06
N SER A 408 11.48 4.98 -6.80
CA SER A 408 10.23 4.32 -6.45
C SER A 408 10.46 3.05 -5.63
N GLY A 409 9.93 3.03 -4.41
CA GLY A 409 10.07 1.94 -3.44
C GLY A 409 9.53 0.61 -3.95
N PHE A 410 8.34 0.61 -4.59
CA PHE A 410 7.78 -0.63 -5.15
C PHE A 410 8.56 -1.12 -6.39
N GLN A 411 9.07 -0.20 -7.23
CA GLN A 411 9.88 -0.59 -8.39
C GLN A 411 11.23 -1.16 -7.98
N ALA A 412 11.80 -0.72 -6.85
CA ALA A 412 13.00 -1.35 -6.31
C ALA A 412 12.80 -2.84 -6.00
N PHE A 413 11.60 -3.26 -5.57
CA PHE A 413 11.28 -4.69 -5.39
C PHE A 413 11.21 -5.44 -6.73
N LEU A 414 10.59 -4.82 -7.76
CA LEU A 414 10.58 -5.38 -9.12
C LEU A 414 12.01 -5.51 -9.66
N HIS A 415 12.85 -4.50 -9.46
CA HIS A 415 14.25 -4.51 -9.86
C HIS A 415 15.03 -5.63 -9.17
N ALA A 416 14.87 -5.75 -7.85
CA ALA A 416 15.56 -6.74 -7.03
C ALA A 416 15.16 -8.20 -7.30
N GLY A 417 14.05 -8.45 -8.01
CA GLY A 417 13.70 -9.79 -8.48
C GLY A 417 12.22 -10.16 -8.42
N ALA A 418 11.36 -9.37 -7.76
CA ALA A 418 9.95 -9.71 -7.61
C ALA A 418 9.26 -9.91 -8.98
N ALA A 419 8.31 -10.85 -9.05
CA ALA A 419 7.51 -11.11 -10.25
C ALA A 419 6.24 -10.27 -10.30
N ALA A 420 5.73 -9.86 -9.13
CA ALA A 420 4.63 -8.92 -9.00
C ALA A 420 4.68 -8.20 -7.66
N VAL A 421 4.26 -6.93 -7.65
CA VAL A 421 4.11 -6.11 -6.44
C VAL A 421 2.72 -5.49 -6.43
N ILE A 422 2.01 -5.56 -5.31
CA ILE A 422 0.77 -4.82 -5.06
C ILE A 422 1.05 -3.77 -4.00
N ALA A 423 0.75 -2.51 -4.29
CA ALA A 423 1.04 -1.40 -3.38
C ALA A 423 0.01 -0.26 -3.51
N SER A 424 -0.18 0.50 -2.44
CA SER A 424 -1.10 1.65 -2.41
C SER A 424 -0.47 2.90 -3.05
N SER A 425 -1.22 3.58 -3.92
CA SER A 425 -0.82 4.81 -4.61
C SER A 425 -0.99 6.10 -3.79
N THR A 426 -1.63 6.04 -2.62
CA THR A 426 -2.00 7.19 -1.79
C THR A 426 -1.85 6.86 -0.30
N GLY A 427 -2.16 7.79 0.59
CA GLY A 427 -2.25 7.52 2.01
C GLY A 427 -3.19 6.35 2.32
N SER A 428 -2.62 5.22 2.75
CA SER A 428 -3.39 4.00 3.02
C SER A 428 -4.25 4.12 4.25
N ASN A 429 -5.52 3.76 4.09
CA ASN A 429 -6.46 3.68 5.20
C ASN A 429 -6.24 2.36 5.94
N ILE A 430 -5.26 2.36 6.84
CA ILE A 430 -5.09 1.26 7.78
C ILE A 430 -6.32 1.29 8.71
N ALA A 431 -7.09 0.20 8.67
CA ALA A 431 -8.24 -0.02 9.53
C ALA A 431 -7.84 0.13 11.00
N GLY A 432 -8.06 1.31 11.57
CA GLY A 432 -8.20 1.56 12.99
C GLY A 432 -7.33 0.68 13.88
N GLY A 433 -6.07 1.08 14.05
CA GLY A 433 -5.10 0.49 14.97
C GLY A 433 -5.54 0.43 16.43
N TYR A 434 -6.63 -0.28 16.70
CA TYR A 434 -7.30 -0.45 17.95
C TYR A 434 -8.03 -1.78 17.93
N LEU A 435 -8.14 -2.38 19.11
CA LEU A 435 -8.80 -3.66 19.30
C LEU A 435 -10.19 -3.46 19.92
N GLU A 436 -11.09 -4.38 19.65
CA GLU A 436 -12.40 -4.42 20.30
C GLU A 436 -12.30 -5.19 21.66
N PRO A 437 -13.15 -4.88 22.66
CA PRO A 437 -14.22 -3.89 22.64
C PRO A 437 -13.73 -2.45 22.87
N LYS A 438 -14.16 -1.53 21.99
CA LYS A 438 -14.00 -0.08 22.15
C LYS A 438 -15.37 0.59 22.26
N LYS A 439 -15.74 0.94 23.50
CA LYS A 439 -17.08 1.49 23.82
C LYS A 439 -17.22 2.99 23.57
N HIS A 440 -16.11 3.73 23.57
CA HIS A 440 -16.09 5.17 23.42
C HIS A 440 -14.91 5.61 22.56
N ARG A 441 -15.02 6.81 21.98
CA ARG A 441 -14.03 7.39 21.07
C ARG A 441 -12.63 7.58 21.67
N TYR A 442 -12.54 7.87 22.96
CA TYR A 442 -11.27 8.16 23.65
C TYR A 442 -10.66 6.87 24.19
N ASP A 443 -9.35 6.81 24.26
CA ASP A 443 -8.62 5.62 24.71
C ASP A 443 -8.09 5.88 26.12
N LEU A 444 -8.65 5.16 27.11
CA LEU A 444 -8.11 5.13 28.47
C LEU A 444 -7.13 3.96 28.58
N PRO A 445 -6.03 4.06 29.35
CA PRO A 445 -5.05 2.99 29.47
C PRO A 445 -5.67 1.63 29.82
N TRP A 446 -6.62 1.62 30.76
CA TRP A 446 -7.36 0.41 31.14
C TRP A 446 -8.23 -0.16 30.01
N THR A 447 -8.88 0.69 29.20
CA THR A 447 -9.76 0.21 28.12
C THR A 447 -8.96 -0.42 26.99
N VAL A 448 -7.82 0.19 26.64
CA VAL A 448 -6.89 -0.37 25.65
C VAL A 448 -6.35 -1.72 26.13
N TRP A 449 -5.86 -1.78 27.37
CA TRP A 449 -5.34 -3.02 27.95
C TRP A 449 -6.39 -4.13 28.01
N ARG A 450 -7.63 -3.79 28.38
CA ARG A 450 -8.75 -4.73 28.40
C ARG A 450 -9.07 -5.26 27.01
N ALA A 451 -9.06 -4.41 25.99
CA ALA A 451 -9.31 -4.81 24.60
C ALA A 451 -8.22 -5.76 24.09
N TYR A 452 -6.95 -5.44 24.37
CA TYR A 452 -5.83 -6.33 24.08
C TYR A 452 -5.97 -7.68 24.76
N LEU A 453 -6.15 -7.72 26.08
CA LEU A 453 -6.29 -8.99 26.80
C LEU A 453 -7.48 -9.83 26.33
N ASN A 454 -8.61 -9.20 26.02
CA ASN A 454 -9.77 -9.90 25.52
C ASN A 454 -9.48 -10.55 24.16
N THR A 455 -8.87 -9.78 23.26
CA THR A 455 -8.48 -10.26 21.93
C THR A 455 -7.48 -11.40 22.02
N THR A 456 -6.42 -11.25 22.83
CA THR A 456 -5.42 -12.29 23.05
C THR A 456 -6.03 -13.56 23.65
N ARG A 457 -7.01 -13.44 24.56
CA ARG A 457 -7.74 -14.59 25.11
C ARG A 457 -8.60 -15.29 24.05
N ASN A 458 -9.20 -14.53 23.14
CA ASN A 458 -10.00 -15.08 22.03
C ASN A 458 -9.11 -15.78 21.00
N MET A 459 -7.95 -15.21 20.66
CA MET A 459 -6.99 -15.84 19.74
C MET A 459 -6.49 -17.19 20.26
N LYS A 460 -6.26 -17.30 21.58
CA LYS A 460 -5.92 -18.60 22.22
C LYS A 460 -7.01 -19.67 22.06
N LYS A 461 -8.24 -19.27 21.73
CA LYS A 461 -9.38 -20.15 21.42
C LYS A 461 -9.60 -20.31 19.91
N GLY A 462 -8.71 -19.81 19.07
CA GLY A 462 -8.85 -19.80 17.61
C GLY A 462 -9.79 -18.72 17.07
N ILE A 463 -10.21 -17.76 17.89
CA ILE A 463 -11.12 -16.67 17.49
C ILE A 463 -10.29 -15.41 17.23
N TYR A 464 -10.09 -15.09 15.96
CA TYR A 464 -9.34 -13.90 15.52
C TYR A 464 -10.29 -12.75 15.14
N PRO A 465 -9.83 -11.48 15.22
CA PRO A 465 -10.62 -10.34 14.73
C PRO A 465 -10.91 -10.44 13.23
N ASP A 466 -12.00 -9.81 12.78
CA ASP A 466 -12.29 -9.67 11.35
C ASP A 466 -11.28 -8.72 10.68
N SER A 467 -10.93 -9.00 9.42
CA SER A 467 -10.10 -8.12 8.60
C SER A 467 -10.96 -7.04 7.94
N HIS A 468 -10.41 -5.83 7.84
CA HIS A 468 -11.03 -4.69 7.18
C HIS A 468 -9.98 -3.95 6.33
N PHE A 469 -10.43 -3.07 5.43
CA PHE A 469 -9.54 -2.33 4.52
C PHE A 469 -8.53 -3.25 3.78
N GLY A 470 -7.26 -2.86 3.64
CA GLY A 470 -6.26 -3.61 2.87
C GLY A 470 -6.06 -5.06 3.34
N TYR A 471 -6.16 -5.34 4.64
CA TYR A 471 -6.14 -6.71 5.17
C TYR A 471 -7.27 -7.59 4.61
N LEU A 472 -8.46 -7.03 4.41
CA LEU A 472 -9.58 -7.79 3.85
C LEU A 472 -9.36 -8.06 2.36
N ILE A 473 -8.86 -7.08 1.61
CA ILE A 473 -8.54 -7.27 0.19
C ILE A 473 -7.46 -8.34 0.04
N PHE A 474 -6.41 -8.28 0.86
CA PHE A 474 -5.35 -9.29 0.86
C PHE A 474 -5.86 -10.69 1.19
N GLU A 475 -6.65 -10.84 2.26
CA GLU A 475 -7.23 -12.13 2.62
C GLU A 475 -8.10 -12.70 1.50
N GLU A 476 -8.95 -11.89 0.88
CA GLU A 476 -9.78 -12.31 -0.24
C GLU A 476 -8.96 -12.68 -1.48
N MET A 477 -7.85 -11.97 -1.73
CA MET A 477 -6.91 -12.31 -2.80
C MET A 477 -6.25 -13.67 -2.51
N CYS A 478 -5.75 -13.90 -1.29
CA CYS A 478 -5.17 -15.18 -0.89
C CYS A 478 -6.16 -16.35 -1.04
N LYS A 479 -7.45 -16.16 -0.70
CA LYS A 479 -8.50 -17.15 -0.96
C LYS A 479 -8.71 -17.43 -2.44
N GLY A 480 -8.49 -16.44 -3.31
CA GLY A 480 -8.49 -16.59 -4.75
C GLY A 480 -7.28 -17.39 -5.24
N LEU A 481 -6.08 -17.05 -4.75
CA LEU A 481 -4.84 -17.74 -5.08
C LEU A 481 -4.88 -19.22 -4.72
N MET A 482 -5.46 -19.60 -3.57
CA MET A 482 -5.71 -21.00 -3.14
C MET A 482 -6.67 -21.81 -4.04
N LYS A 483 -7.15 -21.20 -5.13
CA LYS A 483 -7.98 -21.86 -6.13
C LYS A 483 -7.25 -21.88 -7.48
N ASN A 484 -5.92 -21.84 -7.46
CA ASN A 484 -5.06 -21.76 -8.64
C ASN A 484 -5.43 -20.60 -9.58
N ALA A 485 -5.81 -19.46 -9.00
CA ALA A 485 -6.10 -18.25 -9.76
C ALA A 485 -4.82 -17.45 -10.00
N THR A 486 -4.71 -16.81 -11.17
CA THR A 486 -3.68 -15.81 -11.43
C THR A 486 -3.76 -14.67 -10.42
N VAL A 487 -2.63 -14.00 -10.17
CA VAL A 487 -2.57 -12.85 -9.25
C VAL A 487 -3.57 -11.76 -9.64
N GLY A 488 -3.73 -11.49 -10.94
CA GLY A 488 -4.68 -10.51 -11.42
C GLY A 488 -6.13 -10.93 -11.14
N LEU A 489 -6.51 -12.18 -11.45
CA LEU A 489 -7.87 -12.66 -11.23
C LEU A 489 -8.21 -12.66 -9.73
N ALA A 490 -7.30 -13.16 -8.89
CA ALA A 490 -7.44 -13.14 -7.45
C ALA A 490 -7.62 -11.71 -6.92
N PHE A 491 -6.79 -10.77 -7.37
CA PHE A 491 -6.85 -9.37 -6.95
C PHE A 491 -8.13 -8.66 -7.40
N ARG A 492 -8.54 -8.82 -8.67
CA ARG A 492 -9.82 -8.30 -9.21
C ARG A 492 -11.00 -8.79 -8.38
N ASN A 493 -11.06 -10.10 -8.10
CA ASN A 493 -12.15 -10.68 -7.31
C ASN A 493 -12.15 -10.17 -5.87
N ALA A 494 -10.96 -10.00 -5.27
CA ALA A 494 -10.82 -9.45 -3.94
C ALA A 494 -11.32 -8.00 -3.84
N LYS A 495 -10.97 -7.14 -4.81
CA LYS A 495 -11.49 -5.77 -4.90
C LYS A 495 -13.01 -5.76 -5.00
N ASN A 496 -13.59 -6.57 -5.90
CA ASN A 496 -15.04 -6.63 -6.09
C ASN A 496 -15.79 -7.17 -4.86
N ALA A 497 -15.16 -8.03 -4.05
CA ALA A 497 -15.74 -8.55 -2.81
C ALA A 497 -15.63 -7.57 -1.63
N TYR A 498 -14.71 -6.60 -1.69
CA TYR A 498 -14.33 -5.76 -0.56
C TYR A 498 -15.46 -4.83 -0.07
N LEU A 499 -15.94 -3.91 -0.91
CA LEU A 499 -16.97 -2.95 -0.49
C LEU A 499 -18.28 -3.61 -0.02
N PRO A 500 -18.81 -4.65 -0.70
CA PRO A 500 -19.97 -5.39 -0.20
C PRO A 500 -19.80 -5.96 1.22
N LYS A 501 -18.58 -6.40 1.57
CA LYS A 501 -18.26 -6.96 2.89
C LYS A 501 -17.98 -5.88 3.93
N ASP A 502 -17.26 -4.84 3.56
CA ASP A 502 -16.74 -3.88 4.53
C ASP A 502 -17.64 -2.66 4.74
N ALA A 503 -18.40 -2.22 3.74
CA ALA A 503 -19.08 -0.91 3.76
C ALA A 503 -20.00 -0.68 4.97
N ASN A 504 -20.63 -1.72 5.51
CA ASN A 504 -21.53 -1.63 6.66
C ASN A 504 -20.83 -1.73 8.02
N TRP A 505 -19.57 -2.15 8.06
CA TRP A 505 -18.80 -2.18 9.31
C TRP A 505 -18.66 -0.76 9.88
N THR A 506 -18.94 -0.59 11.17
CA THR A 506 -18.85 0.71 11.83
C THR A 506 -17.72 0.71 12.84
N LEU A 507 -17.00 1.83 12.91
CA LEU A 507 -15.77 1.91 13.66
C LEU A 507 -15.58 3.28 14.31
N TRP A 508 -14.77 3.35 15.37
CA TRP A 508 -14.35 4.62 15.96
C TRP A 508 -13.17 5.14 15.16
N TRP A 509 -13.46 5.81 14.06
CA TRP A 509 -12.45 6.20 13.08
C TRP A 509 -11.30 7.00 13.69
N ASN A 510 -10.09 6.50 13.56
CA ASN A 510 -8.83 7.16 13.88
C ASN A 510 -8.04 7.23 12.55
N PRO A 511 -8.20 8.31 11.74
CA PRO A 511 -7.50 8.37 10.47
C PRO A 511 -5.98 8.35 10.67
N PRO A 512 -5.19 7.87 9.71
CA PRO A 512 -3.75 8.07 9.72
C PRO A 512 -3.40 9.57 9.76
N LEU A 513 -2.24 9.88 10.34
CA LEU A 513 -1.68 11.23 10.43
C LEU A 513 -1.47 11.81 9.02
N GLY A 514 -1.76 13.11 8.83
CA GLY A 514 -1.65 13.78 7.53
C GLY A 514 -1.48 15.30 7.71
N GLU A 515 -0.66 15.90 6.84
CA GLU A 515 -0.09 17.25 7.01
C GLU A 515 -1.16 18.36 7.04
N ASN A 516 -2.29 18.18 6.34
CA ASN A 516 -3.36 19.19 6.20
C ASN A 516 -4.71 18.78 6.83
N LEU A 517 -4.70 17.81 7.76
CA LEU A 517 -5.94 17.22 8.29
C LEU A 517 -6.64 18.03 9.40
N LYS A 518 -6.21 19.26 9.73
CA LYS A 518 -6.74 20.03 10.87
C LYS A 518 -8.27 20.19 10.84
N ASP A 519 -8.83 20.46 9.67
CA ASP A 519 -10.27 20.66 9.47
C ASP A 519 -11.07 19.35 9.39
N ILE A 520 -10.45 18.29 8.86
CA ILE A 520 -11.05 16.95 8.82
C ILE A 520 -11.12 16.38 10.22
N TYR A 521 -10.03 16.53 11.01
CA TYR A 521 -10.01 16.15 12.41
C TYR A 521 -11.09 16.92 13.19
N SER A 522 -11.25 18.24 13.01
CA SER A 522 -12.27 18.97 13.78
C SER A 522 -13.71 18.53 13.45
N LYS A 523 -14.03 18.29 12.16
CA LYS A 523 -15.38 17.94 11.69
C LYS A 523 -15.75 16.47 11.92
N GLU A 524 -14.97 15.54 11.38
CA GLU A 524 -15.25 14.10 11.50
C GLU A 524 -15.13 13.63 12.95
N MET A 525 -14.26 14.28 13.73
CA MET A 525 -14.13 13.97 15.14
C MET A 525 -15.08 14.73 16.06
N SER A 526 -16.08 15.44 15.56
CA SER A 526 -17.17 15.92 16.43
C SER A 526 -18.21 14.84 16.72
N LYS A 527 -18.21 13.73 15.94
CA LYS A 527 -19.22 12.66 16.02
C LYS A 527 -19.14 11.88 17.34
N SER A 528 -20.31 11.62 17.94
CA SER A 528 -20.48 10.89 19.21
C SER A 528 -20.76 9.38 19.05
N LYS A 529 -20.76 8.87 17.82
CA LYS A 529 -21.07 7.46 17.48
C LYS A 529 -20.08 6.89 16.47
N LYS A 530 -19.98 5.55 16.41
CA LYS A 530 -19.28 4.85 15.32
C LYS A 530 -19.89 5.23 13.97
N ASP A 531 -19.06 5.30 12.95
CA ASP A 531 -19.47 5.62 11.57
C ASP A 531 -18.95 4.53 10.62
N ARG A 532 -19.57 4.40 9.44
CA ARG A 532 -19.19 3.45 8.40
C ARG A 532 -17.90 3.84 7.68
N MET A 533 -17.55 5.13 7.70
CA MET A 533 -16.39 5.69 7.01
C MET A 533 -16.32 5.28 5.53
N LEU A 534 -17.45 5.35 4.82
CA LEU A 534 -17.56 4.86 3.46
C LEU A 534 -16.52 5.49 2.51
N LYS A 535 -16.25 6.79 2.66
CA LYS A 535 -15.22 7.50 1.90
C LYS A 535 -13.82 6.90 2.06
N ALA A 536 -13.47 6.44 3.26
CA ALA A 536 -12.17 5.78 3.52
C ALA A 536 -12.11 4.40 2.86
N LYS A 537 -13.23 3.68 2.89
CA LYS A 537 -13.32 2.37 2.25
C LYS A 537 -13.22 2.49 0.73
N TYR A 538 -13.84 3.50 0.13
CA TYR A 538 -13.67 3.75 -1.31
C TYR A 538 -12.21 4.06 -1.69
N ILE A 539 -11.47 4.81 -0.86
CA ILE A 539 -10.03 5.00 -1.09
C ILE A 539 -9.32 3.64 -1.09
N SER A 540 -9.59 2.75 -0.13
CA SER A 540 -8.95 1.43 -0.12
C SER A 540 -9.32 0.52 -1.28
N PHE A 541 -10.51 0.69 -1.85
CA PHE A 541 -10.82 0.04 -3.12
C PHE A 541 -9.97 0.59 -4.29
N GLN A 542 -9.74 1.89 -4.33
CA GLN A 542 -9.08 2.58 -5.44
C GLN A 542 -7.54 2.51 -5.38
N GLU A 543 -6.96 2.48 -4.19
CA GLU A 543 -5.54 2.77 -3.96
C GLU A 543 -4.57 1.66 -4.38
N TYR A 544 -4.97 0.39 -4.31
CA TYR A 544 -4.09 -0.72 -4.63
C TYR A 544 -4.06 -0.97 -6.14
N ALA A 545 -2.85 -0.97 -6.69
CA ALA A 545 -2.56 -1.38 -8.06
C ALA A 545 -1.66 -2.61 -8.07
N LEU A 546 -1.87 -3.47 -9.08
CA LEU A 546 -1.00 -4.62 -9.36
C LEU A 546 0.08 -4.19 -10.35
N TYR A 547 1.33 -4.24 -9.91
CA TYR A 547 2.52 -4.01 -10.73
C TYR A 547 3.16 -5.35 -11.09
N GLY A 548 2.88 -5.84 -12.30
CA GLY A 548 3.26 -7.14 -12.80
C GLY A 548 2.34 -7.58 -13.93
N ASP A 549 2.63 -8.75 -14.48
CA ASP A 549 1.74 -9.39 -15.44
C ASP A 549 0.45 -9.87 -14.72
N PRO A 550 -0.75 -9.38 -15.08
CA PRO A 550 -1.97 -9.82 -14.44
C PRO A 550 -2.28 -11.31 -14.66
N ALA A 551 -1.72 -11.94 -15.69
CA ALA A 551 -1.86 -13.36 -15.96
C ALA A 551 -0.81 -14.22 -15.23
N PHE A 552 0.08 -13.63 -14.43
CA PHE A 552 1.04 -14.36 -13.62
C PHE A 552 0.31 -15.29 -12.64
N ASN A 553 0.63 -16.58 -12.67
CA ASN A 553 0.13 -17.58 -11.73
C ASN A 553 1.24 -17.95 -10.72
N PRO A 554 1.21 -17.41 -9.49
CA PRO A 554 2.22 -17.71 -8.50
C PRO A 554 2.05 -19.13 -7.95
N TYR A 555 3.15 -19.75 -7.53
CA TYR A 555 3.11 -21.05 -6.87
C TYR A 555 2.51 -20.91 -5.47
N ILE A 556 1.52 -21.76 -5.16
CA ILE A 556 0.92 -21.91 -3.84
C ILE A 556 1.17 -23.34 -3.34
N PRO A 557 1.72 -23.54 -2.13
CA PRO A 557 1.97 -24.88 -1.60
C PRO A 557 0.70 -25.74 -1.55
N GLY A 558 0.81 -26.99 -2.00
CA GLY A 558 -0.28 -27.96 -1.95
C GLY A 558 -1.29 -27.88 -3.09
N GLU A 559 -1.16 -26.92 -4.01
CA GLU A 559 -1.84 -26.99 -5.31
C GLU A 559 -1.09 -27.93 -6.25
N ALA A 560 -1.81 -28.79 -6.97
CA ALA A 560 -1.20 -29.57 -8.05
C ALA A 560 -0.74 -28.59 -9.14
N SER A 561 0.56 -28.61 -9.44
CA SER A 561 1.17 -27.76 -10.48
C SER A 561 0.95 -28.32 -11.88
#